data_AF-A0A928DZZ2-F1
#
_entry.id   AF-A0A928DZZ2-F1
#
_cell.length_a   1.000
_cell.length_b   1.000
_cell.length_c   1.000
_cell.angle_alpha   90.00
_cell.angle_beta   90.00
_cell.angle_gamma   90.00
#
_symmetry.space_group_name_H-M   'P 1'
#
loop_
_entity.id
_entity.type
_entity.pdbx_description
1 polymer ?
#
loop_
_entity_poly.entity_id
_entity_poly.type
_entity_poly.pdbx_seq_one_letter_code
_entity_poly.pdbx_strand_id
1 'polypeptide(L)'
;MFQWFFFKKNIAVHSETMRREFAQMLESAHRVMFLSCGAFLRLQDAETVKSEVFTLDKQINKAERAIRKELFLKSVVNHNFLPFTFMLMSVVKDAER
;
A
#
# COMPACT_ATOMS: atom_id res chain seq x y z
N MET A 1 -3.42 33.48 -7.22
CA MET A 1 -3.33 32.70 -8.48
C MET A 1 -2.28 31.58 -8.43
N PHE A 2 -1.07 31.83 -7.89
CA PHE A 2 0.00 30.81 -7.82
C PHE A 2 -0.24 29.65 -6.83
N GLN A 3 -1.01 29.87 -5.75
CA GLN A 3 -1.34 28.83 -4.77
C GLN A 3 -2.05 27.61 -5.39
N TRP A 4 -2.95 27.83 -6.36
CA TRP A 4 -3.67 26.75 -7.05
C TRP A 4 -2.74 25.89 -7.89
N PHE A 5 -1.69 26.47 -8.47
CA PHE A 5 -0.71 25.76 -9.28
C PHE A 5 0.19 24.86 -8.42
N PHE A 6 0.65 25.37 -7.27
CA PHE A 6 1.36 24.56 -6.29
C PHE A 6 0.48 23.45 -5.72
N PHE A 7 -0.81 23.72 -5.51
CA PHE A 7 -1.77 22.73 -5.04
C PHE A 7 -1.97 21.59 -6.04
N LYS A 8 -2.19 21.90 -7.32
CA LYS A 8 -2.29 20.89 -8.40
C LYS A 8 -1.01 20.06 -8.55
N LYS A 9 0.15 20.72 -8.51
CA LYS A 9 1.45 20.03 -8.58
C LYS A 9 1.67 19.11 -7.39
N ASN A 10 1.31 19.54 -6.18
CA ASN A 10 1.39 18.70 -4.98
C ASN A 10 0.47 17.49 -5.08
N ILE A 11 -0.78 17.64 -5.52
CA ILE A 11 -1.72 16.51 -5.66
C ILE A 11 -1.17 15.44 -6.62
N ALA A 12 -0.61 15.86 -7.75
CA ALA A 12 -0.03 14.94 -8.74
C ALA A 12 1.17 14.16 -8.18
N VAL A 13 2.07 14.83 -7.46
CA VAL A 13 3.24 14.19 -6.83
C VAL A 13 2.81 13.20 -5.75
N HIS A 14 1.84 13.55 -4.90
CA HIS A 14 1.33 12.62 -3.87
C HIS A 14 0.61 11.43 -4.49
N SER A 15 -0.09 11.62 -5.61
CA SER A 15 -0.72 10.51 -6.35
C SER A 15 0.30 9.50 -6.89
N GLU A 16 1.44 9.99 -7.38
CA GLU A 16 2.51 9.13 -7.89
C GLU A 16 3.20 8.36 -6.76
N THR A 17 3.46 9.02 -5.63
CA THR A 17 4.01 8.39 -4.43
C THR A 17 3.10 7.28 -3.94
N MET A 18 1.80 7.54 -3.80
CA MET A 18 0.81 6.54 -3.38
C MET A 18 0.77 5.33 -4.32
N ARG A 19 0.83 5.55 -5.63
CA ARG A 19 0.87 4.46 -6.62
C ARG A 19 2.13 3.60 -6.44
N ARG A 20 3.28 4.24 -6.24
CA ARG A 20 4.55 3.54 -6.01
C ARG A 20 4.53 2.75 -4.70
N GLU A 21 4.00 3.33 -3.63
CA GLU A 21 3.84 2.64 -2.34
C GLU A 21 2.92 1.43 -2.46
N PHE A 22 1.82 1.56 -3.20
CA PHE A 22 0.91 0.44 -3.45
C PHE A 22 1.57 -0.66 -4.30
N ALA A 23 2.34 -0.31 -5.33
CA ALA A 23 3.08 -1.29 -6.12
C ALA A 23 4.13 -2.03 -5.27
N GLN A 24 4.85 -1.33 -4.39
CA GLN A 24 5.79 -1.95 -3.46
C GLN A 24 5.08 -2.87 -2.46
N MET A 25 3.91 -2.48 -1.98
CA MET A 25 3.09 -3.31 -1.09
C MET A 25 2.68 -4.62 -1.77
N LEU A 26 2.24 -4.56 -3.04
CA LEU A 26 1.89 -5.75 -3.82
C LEU A 26 3.10 -6.66 -4.06
N GLU A 27 4.26 -6.10 -4.36
CA GLU A 27 5.49 -6.88 -4.53
C GLU A 27 5.89 -7.58 -3.23
N SER A 28 5.79 -6.89 -2.09
CA SER A 28 6.01 -7.49 -0.77
C SER A 28 5.02 -8.60 -0.47
N ALA A 29 3.74 -8.42 -0.78
CA ALA A 29 2.70 -9.44 -0.59
C ALA A 29 2.98 -10.67 -1.46
N HIS A 30 3.34 -10.47 -2.73
CA HIS A 30 3.77 -11.54 -3.63
C HIS A 30 4.98 -12.30 -3.07
N ARG A 31 5.98 -11.59 -2.55
CA ARG A 31 7.16 -12.19 -1.93
C ARG A 31 6.80 -13.03 -0.70
N VAL A 32 5.93 -12.51 0.18
CA VAL A 32 5.43 -13.27 1.35
C VAL A 32 4.76 -14.57 0.91
N MET A 33 3.89 -14.51 -0.10
CA MET A 33 3.22 -15.69 -0.63
C MET A 33 4.23 -16.70 -1.18
N PHE A 34 5.20 -16.25 -1.97
CA PHE A 34 6.23 -17.12 -2.54
C PHE A 34 7.07 -17.81 -1.47
N LEU A 35 7.55 -17.08 -0.45
CA LEU A 35 8.31 -17.65 0.66
C LEU A 35 7.47 -18.64 1.47
N SER A 36 6.20 -18.31 1.72
CA SER A 36 5.27 -19.15 2.48
C SER A 36 4.98 -20.46 1.73
N CYS A 37 4.76 -20.39 0.41
CA CYS A 37 4.64 -21.58 -0.44
C CYS A 37 5.94 -22.39 -0.47
N GLY A 38 7.10 -21.73 -0.59
CA GLY A 38 8.41 -22.38 -0.57
C GLY A 38 8.65 -23.16 0.72
N ALA A 39 8.36 -22.55 1.87
CA ALA A 39 8.44 -23.21 3.18
C ALA A 39 7.42 -24.35 3.32
N PHE A 40 6.17 -24.15 2.88
CA PHE A 40 5.13 -25.17 2.93
C PHE A 40 5.48 -26.41 2.09
N LEU A 41 6.04 -26.20 0.90
CA LEU A 41 6.52 -27.27 0.00
C LEU A 41 7.90 -27.83 0.39
N ARG A 42 8.49 -27.36 1.51
CA ARG A 42 9.83 -27.73 1.99
C ARG A 42 10.96 -27.44 0.99
N LEU A 43 10.76 -26.48 0.10
CA LEU A 43 11.80 -25.96 -0.80
C LEU A 43 12.75 -25.00 -0.07
N GLN A 44 12.30 -24.44 1.06
CA GLN A 44 13.07 -23.54 1.93
C GLN A 44 12.82 -23.92 3.39
N ASP A 45 13.78 -23.64 4.27
CA ASP A 45 13.61 -23.87 5.70
C ASP A 45 12.72 -22.77 6.32
N ALA A 46 11.66 -23.19 6.99
CA ALA A 46 10.66 -22.30 7.58
C ALA A 46 11.29 -21.33 8.61
N GLU A 47 12.25 -21.79 9.41
CA GLU A 47 12.90 -20.93 10.40
C GLU A 47 13.75 -19.84 9.75
N THR A 48 14.32 -20.10 8.56
CA THR A 48 15.09 -19.10 7.83
C THR A 48 14.23 -17.99 7.22
N VAL A 49 13.03 -18.32 6.72
CA VAL A 49 12.17 -17.35 6.04
C VAL A 49 11.21 -16.62 6.98
N LYS A 50 11.01 -17.13 8.20
CA LYS A 50 10.08 -16.57 9.18
C LYS A 50 10.34 -15.10 9.51
N SER A 51 11.61 -14.73 9.68
CA SER A 51 12.00 -13.34 9.98
C SER A 51 11.76 -12.40 8.80
N GLU A 52 12.00 -12.86 7.57
CA GLU A 52 11.73 -12.12 6.33
C GLU A 52 10.22 -11.91 6.15
N VAL A 53 9.41 -12.96 6.26
CA VAL A 53 7.94 -12.89 6.17
C VAL A 53 7.37 -11.91 7.18
N PHE A 54 7.81 -11.98 8.45
CA PHE A 54 7.36 -11.06 9.49
C PHE A 54 7.76 -9.61 9.23
N THR A 55 8.93 -9.39 8.63
CA THR A 55 9.39 -8.04 8.27
C THR A 55 8.58 -7.48 7.11
N LEU A 56 8.30 -8.29 6.09
CA LEU A 56 7.47 -7.91 4.94
C LEU A 56 6.04 -7.61 5.37
N ASP A 57 5.43 -8.43 6.24
CA ASP A 57 4.10 -8.20 6.80
C ASP A 57 3.99 -6.82 7.51
N LYS A 58 5.00 -6.47 8.32
CA LYS A 58 5.07 -5.13 8.93
C LYS A 58 5.17 -4.01 7.90
N GLN A 59 5.89 -4.22 6.80
CA GLN A 59 6.01 -3.24 5.73
C GLN A 59 4.69 -3.05 4.99
N ILE A 60 3.98 -4.15 4.68
CA ILE A 60 2.65 -4.14 4.07
C ILE A 60 1.68 -3.35 4.95
N ASN A 61 1.60 -3.69 6.24
CA ASN A 61 0.77 -3.00 7.21
C ASN A 61 1.09 -1.49 7.34
N LYS A 62 2.37 -1.13 7.26
CA LYS A 62 2.78 0.28 7.27
C LYS A 62 2.34 1.01 6.00
N ALA A 63 2.45 0.37 4.84
CA ALA A 63 2.02 0.92 3.55
C ALA A 63 0.49 1.10 3.50
N GLU A 64 -0.27 0.10 3.95
CA GLU A 64 -1.75 0.17 4.04
C GLU A 64 -2.20 1.42 4.80
N ARG A 65 -1.62 1.63 6.00
CA ARG A 65 -1.95 2.78 6.85
C ARG A 65 -1.59 4.11 6.20
N ALA A 66 -0.42 4.19 5.54
CA ALA A 66 0.04 5.39 4.86
C ALA A 66 -0.89 5.76 3.69
N ILE A 67 -1.19 4.79 2.82
CA ILE A 67 -2.05 4.97 1.65
C ILE A 67 -3.46 5.37 2.08
N ARG A 68 -4.05 4.70 3.07
CA ARG A 68 -5.39 5.03 3.57
C ARG A 68 -5.45 6.42 4.19
N LYS A 69 -4.41 6.82 4.94
CA LYS A 69 -4.33 8.18 5.50
C LYS A 69 -4.32 9.24 4.39
N GLU A 70 -3.54 9.04 3.34
CA GLU A 70 -3.53 9.97 2.20
C GLU A 70 -4.86 10.02 1.45
N LEU A 71 -5.48 8.85 1.20
CA LEU A 71 -6.79 8.75 0.55
C LEU A 71 -7.88 9.48 1.33
N PHE A 72 -7.85 9.39 2.67
CA PHE A 72 -8.76 10.12 3.54
C PHE A 72 -8.52 11.64 3.50
N LEU A 73 -7.26 12.08 3.57
CA LEU A 73 -6.94 13.51 3.49
C LEU A 73 -7.40 14.12 2.16
N LYS A 74 -7.27 13.37 1.04
CA LYS A 74 -7.77 13.81 -0.27
C LYS A 74 -9.30 13.94 -0.32
N SER A 75 -10.06 13.04 0.33
CA SER A 75 -11.53 13.12 0.33
C SER A 75 -12.08 14.24 1.21
N VAL A 76 -11.39 14.56 2.30
CA VAL A 76 -11.72 15.74 3.13
C VAL A 76 -11.59 17.04 2.33
N VAL A 77 -10.60 17.13 1.44
CA VAL A 77 -10.40 18.30 0.57
C VAL A 77 -11.39 18.33 -0.60
N ASN A 78 -11.79 17.18 -1.14
CA ASN A 78 -12.70 17.08 -2.27
C ASN A 78 -13.77 16.01 -2.04
N HIS A 79 -14.94 16.44 -1.56
CA HIS A 79 -16.03 15.55 -1.15
C HIS A 79 -16.64 14.74 -2.31
N ASN A 80 -16.53 15.21 -3.55
CA ASN A 80 -16.98 14.45 -4.72
C ASN A 80 -16.17 13.16 -4.94
N PHE A 81 -15.01 13.03 -4.29
CA PHE A 81 -14.13 11.87 -4.40
C PHE A 81 -14.41 10.79 -3.35
N LEU A 82 -15.33 11.04 -2.40
CA LEU A 82 -15.53 10.21 -1.21
C LEU A 82 -15.92 8.74 -1.52
N PRO A 83 -16.84 8.44 -2.47
CA PRO A 83 -17.14 7.06 -2.84
C PRO A 83 -15.94 6.32 -3.44
N PHE A 84 -15.17 7.01 -4.29
CA PHE A 84 -13.97 6.44 -4.92
C PHE A 84 -12.85 6.22 -3.90
N THR A 85 -12.69 7.13 -2.93
CA THR A 85 -11.78 6.95 -1.80
C THR A 85 -12.11 5.69 -1.00
N PHE A 86 -13.38 5.40 -0.72
CA PHE A 86 -13.75 4.16 0.00
C PHE A 86 -13.48 2.90 -0.82
N MET A 87 -13.74 2.92 -2.13
CA MET A 87 -13.37 1.82 -3.02
C MET A 87 -11.85 1.58 -3.01
N LEU A 88 -11.04 2.63 -3.11
CA LEU A 88 -9.59 2.45 -3.06
C LEU A 88 -9.11 1.95 -1.70
N MET A 89 -9.70 2.43 -0.59
CA MET A 89 -9.39 1.91 0.73
C MET A 89 -9.75 0.43 0.89
N SER A 90 -10.84 -0.04 0.29
CA SER A 90 -11.17 -1.48 0.32
C SER A 90 -10.17 -2.30 -0.48
N VAL A 91 -9.78 -1.84 -1.67
CA VAL A 91 -8.76 -2.51 -2.49
C VAL A 91 -7.41 -2.60 -1.76
N VAL A 92 -6.99 -1.52 -1.11
CA VAL A 92 -5.73 -1.52 -0.35
C VAL A 92 -5.81 -2.46 0.85
N LYS A 93 -6.94 -2.50 1.55
CA LYS A 93 -7.16 -3.47 2.62
C LYS A 93 -7.15 -4.91 2.11
N ASP A 94 -7.77 -5.17 0.97
CA ASP A 94 -7.80 -6.51 0.39
C ASP A 94 -6.42 -6.96 -0.08
N ALA A 95 -5.56 -6.02 -0.51
CA ALA A 95 -4.16 -6.31 -0.84
C ALA A 95 -3.24 -6.52 0.38
N GLU A 96 -3.66 -6.11 1.57
CA GLU A 96 -2.96 -6.42 2.83
C GLU A 96 -3.25 -7.85 3.31
N ARG A 97 -4.40 -8.40 2.94
CA ARG A 97 -4.83 -9.75 3.32
C ARG A 97 -4.28 -10.84 2.41
#